data_AF-A0A2E5LIX9-F1
#
_entry.id   AF-A0A2E5LIX9-F1
#
_cell.length_a   1.000
_cell.length_b   1.000
_cell.length_c   1.000
_cell.angle_alpha   90.00
_cell.angle_beta   90.00
_cell.angle_gamma   90.00
#
_symmetry.space_group_name_H-M   'P 1'
#
loop_
_entity.id
_entity.type
_entity.pdbx_description
1 polymer ?
#
loop_
_entity_poly.entity_id
_entity_poly.type
_entity_poly.pdbx_seq_one_letter_code
_entity_poly.pdbx_strand_id
1 'polypeptide(L)'
;MKSRSKASRIEGIEDRLEELEDSLTEDLPLYETPASAQQMFEAELEDWKEASSDRAFFKAFAKRNVDLEALAFYCLPKAAKYRLLN
;
A
#
# COMPACT_ATOMS: atom_id res chain seq x y z
N MET A 1 -52.00 -17.52 21.33
CA MET A 1 -50.57 -17.91 21.40
C MET A 1 -49.71 -17.16 20.36
N LYS A 2 -49.83 -15.82 20.24
CA LYS A 2 -49.07 -15.00 19.24
C LYS A 2 -48.08 -14.01 19.86
N SER A 3 -48.04 -13.87 21.19
CA SER A 3 -47.18 -12.89 21.88
C SER A 3 -45.74 -13.38 22.10
N ARG A 4 -45.56 -14.68 22.37
CA ARG A 4 -44.22 -15.27 22.63
C ARG A 4 -43.26 -15.17 21.45
N SER A 5 -43.73 -15.30 20.21
CA SER A 5 -42.84 -15.21 19.03
C SER A 5 -42.44 -13.77 18.68
N LYS A 6 -43.17 -12.77 19.18
CA LYS A 6 -42.77 -11.37 19.04
C LYS A 6 -41.72 -11.00 20.09
N ALA A 7 -41.86 -11.52 21.31
CA ALA A 7 -40.88 -11.31 22.38
C ALA A 7 -39.50 -11.89 22.00
N SER A 8 -39.43 -13.14 21.54
CA SER A 8 -38.12 -13.73 21.16
C SER A 8 -37.50 -13.09 19.92
N ARG A 9 -38.31 -12.42 19.09
CA ARG A 9 -37.85 -11.71 17.90
C ARG A 9 -37.37 -10.30 18.21
N ILE A 10 -37.83 -9.72 19.33
CA ILE A 10 -37.33 -8.45 19.86
C ILE A 10 -35.98 -8.70 20.56
N GLU A 11 -35.90 -9.74 21.39
CA GLU A 11 -34.68 -10.18 22.07
C GLU A 11 -33.55 -10.44 21.05
N GLY A 12 -33.81 -11.22 19.99
CA GLY A 12 -32.81 -11.43 18.93
C GLY A 12 -32.52 -10.22 18.03
N ILE A 13 -33.25 -9.11 18.16
CA ILE A 13 -32.89 -7.83 17.53
C ILE A 13 -32.00 -7.02 18.48
N GLU A 14 -32.29 -7.04 19.78
CA GLU A 14 -31.50 -6.38 20.82
C GLU A 14 -30.07 -6.98 20.88
N ASP A 15 -29.95 -8.31 20.88
CA ASP A 15 -28.65 -9.00 20.86
C ASP A 15 -27.80 -8.59 19.64
N ARG A 16 -28.44 -8.47 18.47
CA ARG A 16 -27.75 -8.08 17.22
C ARG A 16 -27.37 -6.61 17.19
N LEU A 17 -28.09 -5.76 17.91
CA LEU A 17 -27.74 -4.35 18.07
C LEU A 17 -26.53 -4.20 18.99
N GLU A 18 -26.48 -4.98 20.09
CA GLU A 18 -25.36 -5.01 21.01
C GLU A 18 -24.08 -5.51 20.29
N GLU A 19 -24.16 -6.59 19.52
CA GLU A 19 -23.04 -7.07 18.68
C GLU A 19 -22.56 -6.02 17.64
N LEU A 20 -23.50 -5.25 17.06
CA LEU A 20 -23.17 -4.20 16.10
C LEU A 20 -22.51 -2.99 16.76
N GLU A 21 -22.99 -2.58 17.93
CA GLU A 21 -22.42 -1.48 18.72
C GLU A 21 -21.01 -1.84 19.22
N ASP A 22 -20.79 -3.08 19.63
CA ASP A 22 -19.47 -3.61 19.97
C ASP A 22 -18.53 -3.59 18.75
N SER A 23 -19.02 -4.00 17.57
CA SER A 23 -18.21 -3.96 16.33
C SER A 23 -17.88 -2.54 15.84
N LEU A 24 -18.66 -1.54 16.26
CA LEU A 24 -18.46 -0.13 15.91
C LEU A 24 -17.53 0.59 16.90
N THR A 25 -17.40 0.07 18.12
CA THR A 25 -16.50 0.59 19.16
C THR A 25 -15.09 -0.02 19.07
N GLU A 26 -14.93 -1.16 18.39
CA GLU A 26 -13.65 -1.54 17.84
C GLU A 26 -13.22 -0.46 16.83
N ASP A 27 -12.07 0.17 17.07
CA ASP A 27 -11.43 1.14 16.17
C ASP A 27 -11.20 0.49 14.79
N LEU A 28 -12.24 0.47 13.97
CA LEU A 28 -12.16 0.07 12.58
C LEU A 28 -11.16 1.02 11.95
N PRO A 29 -10.09 0.51 11.31
CA PRO A 29 -9.14 1.37 10.62
C PRO A 29 -9.94 2.11 9.54
N LEU A 30 -10.21 3.39 9.81
CA LEU A 30 -10.75 4.31 8.82
C LEU A 30 -9.89 4.15 7.58
N TYR A 31 -10.51 4.06 6.40
CA TYR A 31 -9.80 4.04 5.13
C TYR A 31 -8.74 5.15 5.18
N GLU A 32 -7.47 4.75 5.23
CA GLU A 32 -6.37 5.70 5.23
C GLU A 32 -6.51 6.51 3.95
N THR A 33 -6.59 7.83 4.09
CA THR A 33 -6.68 8.68 2.92
C THR A 33 -5.37 8.48 2.16
N PRO A 34 -5.40 8.04 0.89
CA PRO A 34 -4.18 7.85 0.14
C PRO A 34 -3.43 9.19 0.07
N ALA A 35 -2.10 9.11 0.11
CA ALA A 35 -1.25 10.28 -0.02
C ALA A 35 -1.65 11.11 -1.24
N SER A 36 -1.64 12.43 -1.11
CA SER A 36 -1.96 13.31 -2.23
C SER A 36 -0.94 13.12 -3.36
N ALA A 37 -1.35 13.43 -4.60
CA ALA A 37 -0.45 13.36 -5.75
C ALA A 37 0.83 14.20 -5.54
N GLN A 38 0.72 15.32 -4.82
CA GLN A 38 1.86 16.15 -4.46
C GLN A 38 2.80 15.47 -3.46
N GLN A 39 2.26 14.83 -2.42
CA GLN A 39 3.05 14.09 -1.43
C GLN A 39 3.78 12.91 -2.07
N MET A 40 3.12 12.20 -2.98
CA MET A 40 3.76 11.11 -3.74
C MET A 40 4.91 11.64 -4.62
N PHE A 41 4.72 12.77 -5.29
CA PHE A 41 5.75 13.38 -6.13
C PHE A 41 6.96 13.85 -5.30
N GLU A 42 6.71 14.47 -4.14
CA GLU A 42 7.78 14.94 -3.25
C GLU A 42 8.58 13.75 -2.67
N ALA A 43 7.93 12.66 -2.31
CA ALA A 43 8.59 11.43 -1.85
C ALA A 43 9.45 10.81 -2.96
N GLU A 44 8.89 10.67 -4.17
CA GLU A 44 9.64 10.16 -5.31
C GLU A 44 10.87 11.03 -5.60
N LEU A 45 10.70 12.35 -5.56
CA LEU A 45 11.79 13.30 -5.83
C LEU A 45 12.92 13.21 -4.79
N GLU A 46 12.60 12.89 -3.54
CA GLU A 46 13.61 12.64 -2.50
C GLU A 46 14.34 11.30 -2.73
N ASP A 47 13.61 10.24 -3.10
CA ASP A 47 14.23 8.96 -3.50
C ASP A 47 15.19 9.14 -4.70
N TRP A 48 14.80 9.98 -5.67
CA TRP A 48 15.65 10.34 -6.81
C TRP A 48 16.89 11.13 -6.39
N LYS A 49 16.81 11.99 -5.36
CA LYS A 49 18.00 12.69 -4.81
C LYS A 49 18.93 11.72 -4.10
N GLU A 50 18.41 10.77 -3.32
CA GLU A 50 19.24 9.75 -2.67
C GLU A 50 19.94 8.87 -3.72
N ALA A 51 19.22 8.47 -4.77
CA ALA A 51 19.78 7.73 -5.91
C ALA A 51 20.82 8.55 -6.71
N SER A 52 20.76 9.89 -6.68
CA SER A 52 21.71 10.77 -7.38
C SER A 52 23.13 10.71 -6.83
N SER A 53 23.33 10.10 -5.66
CA SER A 53 24.64 9.73 -5.13
C SER A 53 25.34 8.67 -6.00
N ASP A 54 24.60 7.87 -6.78
CA ASP A 54 25.14 6.97 -7.80
C ASP A 54 25.34 7.71 -9.14
N ARG A 55 26.38 8.52 -9.18
CA ARG A 55 26.77 9.33 -10.35
C ARG A 55 27.02 8.49 -11.61
N ALA A 56 27.33 7.20 -11.48
CA ALA A 56 27.53 6.31 -12.61
C ALA A 56 26.20 5.95 -13.29
N PHE A 57 25.16 5.69 -12.51
CA PHE A 57 23.79 5.44 -13.00
C PHE A 57 23.25 6.63 -13.79
N PHE A 58 23.32 7.84 -13.24
CA PHE A 58 22.84 9.05 -13.93
C PHE A 58 23.64 9.40 -15.18
N LYS A 59 24.95 9.12 -15.18
CA LYS A 59 25.80 9.33 -16.37
C LYS A 59 25.46 8.34 -17.49
N ALA A 60 24.98 7.14 -17.17
CA ALA A 60 24.44 6.19 -18.15
C ALA A 60 23.08 6.67 -18.68
N PHE A 61 22.16 7.04 -17.78
CA PHE A 61 20.82 7.53 -18.13
C PHE A 61 20.86 8.80 -19.00
N ALA A 62 21.65 9.80 -18.62
CA ALA A 62 21.81 11.06 -19.35
C ALA A 62 22.47 10.89 -20.73
N LYS A 63 23.20 9.79 -20.96
CA LYS A 63 23.87 9.51 -22.24
C LYS A 63 22.94 8.94 -23.33
N ARG A 64 21.63 8.80 -23.08
CA ARG A 64 20.61 8.35 -24.07
C ARG A 64 20.91 7.00 -24.74
N ASN A 65 21.83 6.19 -24.22
CA ASN A 65 22.20 4.87 -24.73
C ASN A 65 22.01 3.79 -23.66
N VAL A 66 20.91 3.85 -22.91
CA VAL A 66 20.51 2.74 -22.05
C VAL A 66 19.38 2.05 -22.78
N ASP A 67 19.64 0.84 -23.26
CA ASP A 67 18.61 -0.02 -23.83
C ASP A 67 17.64 -0.45 -22.70
N LEU A 68 16.45 -0.88 -23.10
CA LEU A 68 15.35 -1.16 -22.18
C LEU A 68 15.72 -2.35 -21.26
N GLU A 69 16.56 -3.24 -21.78
CA GLU A 69 17.15 -4.40 -21.14
C GLU A 69 18.12 -3.99 -20.02
N ALA A 70 19.01 -3.03 -20.25
CA ALA A 70 19.86 -2.50 -19.19
C ALA A 70 19.02 -1.80 -18.11
N LEU A 71 17.99 -1.05 -18.48
CA LEU A 71 17.09 -0.41 -17.52
C LEU A 71 16.41 -1.46 -16.61
N ALA A 72 15.84 -2.50 -17.22
CA ALA A 72 15.21 -3.60 -16.51
C ALA A 72 16.20 -4.32 -15.57
N PHE A 73 17.45 -4.51 -16.00
CA PHE A 73 18.50 -5.10 -15.16
C PHE A 73 18.82 -4.25 -13.92
N TYR A 74 18.85 -2.92 -14.04
CA TYR A 74 19.10 -2.03 -12.90
C TYR A 74 17.92 -1.97 -11.92
N CYS A 75 16.69 -2.21 -12.37
CA CYS A 75 15.52 -2.29 -11.51
C CYS A 75 15.45 -3.58 -10.66
N LEU A 76 16.28 -4.60 -10.94
CA LEU A 76 16.28 -5.84 -10.18
C LEU A 76 16.86 -5.65 -8.76
N PRO A 77 16.45 -6.48 -7.77
CA PRO A 77 17.12 -6.53 -6.47
C PRO A 77 18.60 -6.96 -6.61
N LYS A 78 19.48 -6.46 -5.73
CA LYS A 78 20.93 -6.74 -5.77
C LYS A 78 21.25 -8.24 -5.81
N ALA A 79 20.51 -9.05 -5.06
CA ALA A 79 20.66 -10.51 -5.03
C ALA A 79 20.29 -11.17 -6.38
N ALA A 80 19.36 -10.61 -7.15
CA ALA A 80 18.99 -11.13 -8.46
C ALA A 80 20.04 -10.74 -9.52
N LYS A 81 20.57 -9.51 -9.47
CA LYS A 81 21.68 -9.08 -10.35
C LYS A 81 22.92 -9.98 -10.18
N TYR A 82 23.29 -10.30 -8.94
CA TYR A 82 24.45 -11.15 -8.64
C TYR A 82 24.31 -12.59 -9.18
N ARG A 83 23.09 -13.12 -9.30
CA ARG A 83 22.83 -14.44 -9.89
C ARG A 83 22.83 -14.45 -11.41
N LEU A 84 22.64 -13.30 -12.04
CA LEU A 84 22.63 -13.17 -13.50
C LEU A 84 24.04 -12.92 -14.06
N LEU A 85 24.95 -12.39 -13.23
CA LEU A 85 26.32 -12.06 -13.60
C LEU A 85 27.33 -13.18 -13.29
N ASN A 86 26.96 -14.13 -12.43
CA ASN A 86 27.77 -15.29 -12.03
C ASN A 86 27.10 -16.58 -12.47
#